data_AF-A0A382K4W3-F1
#
_entry.id   AF-A0A382K4W3-F1
#
_cell.length_a   1.000
_cell.length_b   1.000
_cell.length_c   1.000
_cell.angle_alpha   90.00
_cell.angle_beta   90.00
_cell.angle_gamma   90.00
#
_symmetry.space_group_name_H-M   'P 1'
#
loop_
_entity.id
_entity.type
_entity.pdbx_description
1 polymer ?
#
loop_
_entity_poly.entity_id
_entity_poly.type
_entity_poly.pdbx_seq_one_letter_code
_entity_poly.pdbx_strand_id
1 'polypeptide(L)'
;MSTPFAMLTLKNAVLYATTIYDNPGCVSVDEFMEDYKRFKYVKRLCRRYIVTKHVAERLFLNHLIALVNVFGPEGTTRLLFVKCDDERLYKILKPFLLYLDILPDVVMGINGYDIVTDNIPSDARIEQRLEEL
;
A
#
# COMPACT_ATOMS: atom_id res chain seq x y z
N MET A 1 19.16 -13.55 14.75
CA MET A 1 18.09 -14.29 14.03
C MET A 1 17.75 -13.48 12.81
N SER A 2 17.88 -14.02 11.61
CA SER A 2 17.47 -13.35 10.37
C SER A 2 15.95 -13.18 10.41
N THR A 3 15.47 -11.94 10.45
CA THR A 3 14.04 -11.65 10.47
C THR A 3 13.42 -12.20 9.18
N PRO A 4 12.49 -13.16 9.24
CA PRO A 4 11.80 -13.61 8.05
C PRO A 4 11.17 -12.40 7.36
N PHE A 5 11.31 -12.30 6.04
CA PHE A 5 10.90 -11.14 5.23
C PHE A 5 11.66 -9.83 5.47
N ALA A 6 12.92 -9.89 5.93
CA ALA A 6 13.83 -8.75 5.82
C ALA A 6 13.94 -8.24 4.37
N MET A 7 13.83 -9.13 3.38
CA MET A 7 13.66 -8.79 1.97
C MET A 7 12.27 -9.24 1.48
N LEU A 8 11.45 -8.27 1.09
CA LEU A 8 10.13 -8.47 0.51
C LEU A 8 10.22 -8.32 -1.02
N THR A 9 9.72 -9.32 -1.73
CA THR A 9 9.62 -9.36 -3.19
C THR A 9 8.22 -9.82 -3.58
N LEU A 10 7.84 -9.68 -4.85
CA LEU A 10 6.56 -10.22 -5.33
C LEU A 10 6.43 -11.73 -5.11
N LYS A 11 7.54 -12.48 -5.06
CA LYS A 11 7.54 -13.94 -4.90
C LYS A 11 7.13 -14.38 -3.49
N ASN A 12 7.49 -13.60 -2.46
CA ASN A 12 7.19 -13.92 -1.07
C ASN A 12 6.12 -12.99 -0.47
N ALA A 13 5.58 -12.03 -1.23
CA ALA A 13 4.59 -11.07 -0.75
C ALA A 13 3.30 -11.71 -0.21
N VAL A 14 2.84 -12.83 -0.77
CA VAL A 14 1.65 -13.53 -0.24
C VAL A 14 1.98 -14.18 1.10
N LEU A 15 3.11 -14.87 1.18
CA LEU A 15 3.57 -15.52 2.41
C LEU A 15 3.85 -14.50 3.53
N TYR A 16 4.41 -13.34 3.20
CA TYR A 16 4.54 -12.24 4.15
C TYR A 16 3.16 -11.80 4.65
N ALA A 17 2.22 -11.53 3.74
CA ALA A 17 0.88 -11.08 4.08
C ALA A 17 0.15 -12.05 5.01
N THR A 18 0.31 -13.37 4.84
CA THR A 18 -0.29 -14.36 5.75
C THR A 18 0.26 -14.29 7.18
N THR A 19 1.49 -13.81 7.38
CA THR A 19 2.10 -13.71 8.73
C THR A 19 1.70 -12.47 9.51
N ILE A 20 1.22 -11.43 8.82
CA ILE A 20 0.81 -10.15 9.40
C ILE A 20 -0.71 -9.94 9.33
N TYR A 21 -1.44 -10.92 8.79
CA TYR A 21 -2.88 -10.83 8.65
C TYR A 21 -3.55 -11.03 10.00
N ASP A 22 -4.30 -10.03 10.45
CA ASP A 22 -5.06 -10.03 11.68
C ASP A 22 -6.50 -9.60 11.37
N ASN A 23 -7.35 -10.58 11.11
CA ASN A 23 -8.79 -10.38 10.97
C ASN A 23 -9.52 -11.38 11.88
N PRO A 24 -10.04 -10.94 13.04
CA PRO A 24 -10.76 -11.79 13.98
C PRO A 24 -11.99 -12.50 13.38
N GLY A 25 -12.55 -11.94 12.30
CA GLY A 25 -13.69 -12.52 11.58
C GLY A 25 -13.32 -13.45 10.44
N CYS A 26 -12.04 -13.70 10.19
CA CYS A 26 -11.62 -14.56 9.09
C CYS A 26 -11.94 -16.04 9.38
N VAL A 27 -12.80 -16.63 8.55
CA VAL A 27 -13.20 -18.04 8.66
C VAL A 27 -12.65 -18.90 7.53
N SER A 28 -12.03 -18.31 6.50
CA SER A 28 -11.49 -19.06 5.36
C SER A 28 -10.34 -18.36 4.64
N VAL A 29 -9.58 -19.15 3.87
CA VAL A 29 -8.53 -18.63 2.97
C VAL A 29 -9.10 -17.72 1.88
N ASP A 30 -10.35 -17.93 1.47
CA ASP A 30 -10.98 -17.12 0.43
C ASP A 30 -11.21 -15.68 0.90
N GLU A 31 -11.62 -15.47 2.16
CA GLU A 31 -11.77 -14.15 2.76
C GLU A 31 -10.43 -13.40 2.84
N PHE A 32 -9.36 -14.08 3.28
CA PHE A 32 -8.00 -13.54 3.21
C PHE A 32 -7.66 -13.09 1.77
N MET A 33 -7.97 -13.92 0.77
CA MET A 33 -7.68 -13.60 -0.62
C MET A 33 -8.52 -12.43 -1.14
N GLU A 34 -9.74 -12.21 -0.63
CA GLU A 34 -10.54 -11.04 -0.94
C GLU A 34 -9.95 -9.75 -0.37
N ASP A 35 -9.47 -9.79 0.87
CA ASP A 35 -8.70 -8.68 1.48
C ASP A 35 -7.41 -8.42 0.70
N TYR A 36 -6.66 -9.47 0.39
CA TYR A 36 -5.42 -9.36 -0.35
C TYR A 36 -5.60 -8.84 -1.78
N LYS A 37 -6.75 -9.11 -2.43
CA LYS A 37 -7.07 -8.55 -3.76
C LYS A 37 -7.17 -7.01 -3.74
N ARG A 38 -7.42 -6.37 -2.58
CA ARG A 38 -7.51 -4.90 -2.49
C ARG A 38 -6.21 -4.21 -2.87
N PHE A 39 -5.04 -4.81 -2.63
CA PHE A 39 -3.76 -4.27 -3.13
C PHE A 39 -3.75 -4.13 -4.67
N LYS A 40 -4.37 -5.09 -5.38
CA LYS A 40 -4.51 -5.03 -6.85
C LYS A 40 -5.46 -3.91 -7.27
N TYR A 41 -6.52 -3.64 -6.50
CA TYR A 41 -7.44 -2.54 -6.77
C TYR A 41 -6.80 -1.18 -6.54
N VAL A 42 -6.04 -1.01 -5.46
CA VAL A 42 -5.23 0.19 -5.22
C VAL A 42 -4.29 0.46 -6.40
N LYS A 43 -3.52 -0.55 -6.83
CA LYS A 43 -2.65 -0.45 -8.01
C LYS A 43 -3.40 -0.06 -9.29
N ARG A 44 -4.63 -0.57 -9.48
CA ARG A 44 -5.49 -0.22 -10.61
C ARG A 44 -5.97 1.23 -10.54
N LEU A 45 -6.31 1.73 -9.36
CA LEU A 45 -6.71 3.13 -9.17
C LEU A 45 -5.55 4.08 -9.50
N CYS A 46 -4.33 3.78 -9.03
CA CYS A 46 -3.15 4.56 -9.41
C CYS A 46 -2.95 4.59 -10.93
N ARG A 47 -2.99 3.42 -11.59
CA ARG A 47 -2.86 3.33 -13.05
C ARG A 47 -3.96 4.08 -13.80
N ARG A 48 -5.19 4.02 -13.31
CA ARG A 48 -6.31 4.78 -13.87
C ARG A 48 -6.04 6.27 -13.77
N TYR A 49 -5.61 6.76 -12.61
CA TYR A 49 -5.26 8.16 -12.41
C TYR A 49 -4.15 8.63 -13.36
N ILE A 50 -3.11 7.82 -13.62
CA ILE A 50 -2.06 8.18 -14.59
C ILE A 50 -2.65 8.54 -15.95
N VAL A 51 -3.63 7.75 -16.41
CA VAL A 51 -4.27 7.88 -17.73
C VAL A 51 -5.34 8.98 -17.74
N THR A 52 -6.25 8.98 -16.77
CA THR A 52 -7.45 9.83 -16.79
C THR A 52 -7.27 11.16 -16.08
N LYS A 53 -6.25 11.28 -15.23
CA LYS A 53 -6.05 12.39 -14.28
C LYS A 53 -7.25 12.61 -13.33
N HIS A 54 -8.15 11.64 -13.23
CA HIS A 54 -9.28 11.66 -12.31
C HIS A 54 -8.98 10.72 -11.15
N VAL A 55 -8.96 11.26 -9.95
CA VAL A 55 -8.76 10.52 -8.70
C VAL A 55 -10.12 10.17 -8.08
N ALA A 56 -10.24 8.98 -7.50
CA ALA A 56 -11.42 8.55 -6.77
C ALA A 56 -11.04 8.37 -5.30
N GLU A 57 -10.87 9.50 -4.60
CA GLU A 57 -10.21 9.62 -3.30
C GLU A 57 -10.88 8.75 -2.25
N ARG A 58 -12.21 8.86 -2.10
CA ARG A 58 -12.98 8.06 -1.13
C ARG A 58 -12.84 6.56 -1.38
N LEU A 59 -12.88 6.13 -2.64
CA LEU A 59 -12.70 4.71 -3.00
C LEU A 59 -11.27 4.24 -2.69
N PHE A 60 -10.28 5.09 -2.92
CA PHE A 60 -8.88 4.82 -2.61
C PHE A 60 -8.68 4.65 -1.11
N LEU A 61 -9.14 5.64 -0.32
CA LEU A 61 -9.08 5.63 1.14
C LEU A 61 -9.79 4.42 1.72
N ASN A 62 -11.00 4.09 1.21
CA ASN A 62 -11.73 2.90 1.66
C ASN A 62 -10.94 1.60 1.46
N HIS A 63 -10.24 1.46 0.33
CA HIS A 63 -9.38 0.30 0.12
C HIS A 63 -8.17 0.29 1.06
N LEU A 64 -7.52 1.43 1.29
CA LEU A 64 -6.39 1.52 2.20
C LEU A 64 -6.78 1.25 3.65
N ILE A 65 -7.86 1.84 4.14
CA ILE A 65 -8.37 1.61 5.49
C ILE A 65 -8.70 0.14 5.69
N ALA A 66 -9.39 -0.49 4.73
CA ALA A 66 -9.67 -1.93 4.80
C ALA A 66 -8.40 -2.78 4.83
N LEU A 67 -7.34 -2.39 4.10
CA LEU A 67 -6.05 -3.08 4.16
C LEU A 67 -5.36 -2.87 5.52
N VAL A 68 -5.32 -1.64 6.03
CA VAL A 68 -4.69 -1.31 7.33
C VAL A 68 -5.37 -2.06 8.46
N ASN A 69 -6.70 -2.17 8.43
CA ASN A 69 -7.47 -2.87 9.47
C ASN A 69 -7.08 -4.35 9.63
N VAL A 70 -6.62 -5.00 8.56
CA VAL A 70 -6.33 -6.45 8.57
C VAL A 70 -4.86 -6.80 8.35
N PHE A 71 -4.03 -5.88 7.86
CA PHE A 71 -2.60 -6.09 7.64
C PHE A 71 -1.72 -5.14 8.47
N GLY A 72 -2.32 -4.26 9.26
CA GLY A 72 -1.63 -3.18 9.97
C GLY A 72 -1.04 -2.10 9.04
N PRO A 73 -0.59 -0.95 9.60
CA PRO A 73 -0.04 0.15 8.82
C PRO A 73 1.27 -0.22 8.12
N GLU A 74 2.25 -0.76 8.86
CA GLU A 74 3.57 -1.14 8.32
C GLU A 74 3.43 -2.24 7.24
N GLY A 75 2.65 -3.27 7.54
CA GLY A 75 2.39 -4.38 6.63
C GLY A 75 1.73 -3.94 5.33
N THR A 76 0.70 -3.09 5.43
CA THR A 76 0.03 -2.48 4.27
C THR A 76 1.00 -1.67 3.42
N THR A 77 1.80 -0.80 4.04
CA THR A 77 2.76 0.05 3.32
C THR A 77 3.81 -0.80 2.59
N ARG A 78 4.44 -1.76 3.27
CA ARG A 78 5.44 -2.64 2.63
C ARG A 78 4.85 -3.44 1.46
N LEU A 79 3.64 -3.98 1.62
CA LEU A 79 2.96 -4.73 0.56
C LEU A 79 2.54 -3.84 -0.62
N LEU A 80 2.13 -2.59 -0.38
CA LEU A 80 1.85 -1.63 -1.44
C LEU A 80 3.11 -1.31 -2.22
N PHE A 81 4.22 -1.06 -1.54
CA PHE A 81 5.49 -0.70 -2.17
C PHE A 81 6.03 -1.84 -3.03
N VAL A 82 6.05 -3.08 -2.53
CA VAL A 82 6.51 -4.22 -3.34
C VAL A 82 5.59 -4.52 -4.53
N LYS A 83 4.27 -4.25 -4.40
CA LYS A 83 3.30 -4.47 -5.47
C LYS A 83 3.24 -3.34 -6.49
N CYS A 84 3.59 -2.12 -6.10
CA CYS A 84 3.53 -0.92 -6.90
C CYS A 84 4.91 -0.37 -7.25
N ASP A 85 5.94 -1.21 -7.32
CA ASP A 85 7.34 -0.89 -7.67
C ASP A 85 7.47 -0.18 -9.03
N ASP A 86 7.14 1.11 -9.04
CA ASP A 86 7.13 2.09 -10.12
C ASP A 86 7.02 3.47 -9.45
N GLU A 87 8.01 4.33 -9.67
CA GLU A 87 8.11 5.67 -9.06
C GLU A 87 6.84 6.52 -9.28
N ARG A 88 6.16 6.37 -10.43
CA ARG A 88 4.92 7.10 -10.71
C ARG A 88 3.78 6.65 -9.81
N LEU A 89 3.74 5.37 -9.45
CA LEU A 89 2.74 4.85 -8.51
C LEU A 89 3.07 5.28 -7.08
N TYR A 90 4.34 5.30 -6.70
CA TYR A 90 4.76 5.81 -5.40
C TYR A 90 4.39 7.27 -5.19
N LYS A 91 4.60 8.12 -6.21
CA LYS A 91 4.16 9.52 -6.20
C LYS A 91 2.66 9.68 -5.94
N ILE A 92 1.85 8.76 -6.47
CA ILE A 92 0.39 8.74 -6.28
C ILE A 92 0.00 8.22 -4.90
N LEU A 93 0.71 7.21 -4.39
CA LEU A 93 0.44 6.58 -3.10
C LEU A 93 0.81 7.48 -1.92
N LYS A 94 1.96 8.14 -2.00
CA LYS A 94 2.52 8.99 -0.92
C LYS A 94 1.48 9.90 -0.25
N PRO A 95 0.70 10.74 -0.96
CA PRO A 95 -0.26 11.63 -0.31
C PRO A 95 -1.37 10.89 0.44
N PHE A 96 -1.85 9.74 -0.06
CA PHE A 96 -2.85 8.93 0.66
C PHE A 96 -2.28 8.27 1.92
N LEU A 97 -1.03 7.80 1.86
CA LEU A 97 -0.38 7.15 2.99
C LEU A 97 -0.02 8.16 4.08
N LEU A 98 0.38 9.39 3.70
CA LEU A 98 0.57 10.51 4.61
C LEU A 98 -0.75 10.95 5.26
N TYR A 99 -1.82 11.08 4.46
CA TYR A 99 -3.14 11.45 4.96
C TYR A 99 -3.68 10.47 6.01
N LEU A 100 -3.37 9.18 5.87
CA LEU A 100 -3.76 8.15 6.85
C LEU A 100 -2.77 7.99 8.02
N ASP A 101 -1.67 8.75 8.04
CA ASP A 101 -0.60 8.64 9.03
C ASP A 101 0.02 7.23 9.11
N ILE A 102 0.26 6.60 7.95
CA ILE A 102 0.80 5.22 7.85
C ILE A 102 2.08 5.13 6.99
N LEU A 103 2.59 6.26 6.49
CA LEU A 103 3.85 6.29 5.73
C LEU A 103 5.03 6.48 6.70
N PRO A 104 5.91 5.48 6.86
CA PRO A 104 7.13 5.65 7.65
C PRO A 104 8.18 6.46 6.87
N ASP A 105 9.21 6.95 7.56
CA ASP A 105 10.35 7.65 6.94
C ASP A 105 11.12 6.75 5.96
N VAL A 106 11.17 5.44 6.26
CA VAL A 106 11.84 4.43 5.43
C VAL A 106 10.98 3.17 5.31
N VAL A 107 10.73 2.74 4.08
CA VAL A 107 10.09 1.44 3.80
C VAL A 107 11.18 0.40 3.56
N MET A 108 11.36 -0.50 4.53
CA MET A 108 12.49 -1.42 4.58
C MET A 108 12.32 -2.65 3.67
N GLY A 109 13.40 -3.02 2.98
CA GLY A 109 13.60 -4.32 2.37
C GLY A 109 12.79 -4.59 1.10
N ILE A 110 12.40 -3.57 0.35
CA ILE A 110 11.62 -3.70 -0.88
C ILE A 110 12.56 -4.07 -2.03
N ASN A 111 12.40 -5.29 -2.56
CA ASN A 111 13.24 -5.83 -3.65
C ASN A 111 14.76 -5.74 -3.38
N GLY A 112 15.15 -5.80 -2.09
CA GLY A 112 16.54 -5.77 -1.65
C GLY A 112 17.08 -4.38 -1.30
N TYR A 113 16.24 -3.34 -1.32
CA TYR A 113 16.62 -1.98 -0.99
C TYR A 113 15.64 -1.35 -0.01
N ASP A 114 16.12 -0.38 0.75
CA ASP A 114 15.30 0.46 1.61
C ASP A 114 14.90 1.73 0.84
N ILE A 115 13.65 2.15 0.99
CA ILE A 115 13.12 3.31 0.27
C ILE A 115 12.88 4.44 1.26
N VAL A 116 13.71 5.49 1.18
CA VAL A 116 13.54 6.73 1.95
C VAL A 116 12.36 7.50 1.36
N THR A 117 11.29 7.68 2.13
CA THR A 117 10.01 8.18 1.61
C THR A 117 10.02 9.66 1.32
N ASP A 118 10.91 10.43 1.93
CA ASP A 118 11.15 11.85 1.61
C ASP A 118 11.62 12.05 0.18
N ASN A 119 12.39 11.11 -0.38
CA ASN A 119 12.88 11.17 -1.76
C ASN A 119 11.77 10.92 -2.80
N ILE A 120 10.61 10.43 -2.37
CA ILE A 120 9.46 10.21 -3.26
C ILE A 120 8.75 11.55 -3.44
N PRO A 121 8.63 12.08 -4.66
CA PRO A 121 7.84 13.28 -4.89
C PRO A 121 6.37 13.02 -4.59
N SER A 122 5.66 13.98 -4.00
CA SER A 122 4.21 13.88 -3.79
C SER A 122 3.43 14.42 -4.99
N ASP A 123 2.22 13.91 -5.21
CA ASP A 123 1.33 14.41 -6.26
C ASP A 123 0.46 15.55 -5.73
N ALA A 124 0.85 16.79 -6.04
CA ALA A 124 0.19 18.01 -5.54
C ALA A 124 -1.33 18.07 -5.84
N ARG A 125 -1.77 17.48 -6.95
CA ARG A 125 -3.21 17.45 -7.27
C ARG A 125 -3.96 16.52 -6.31
N ILE A 126 -3.37 15.40 -5.93
CA ILE A 126 -3.99 14.50 -4.96
C ILE A 126 -3.97 15.13 -3.56
N GLU A 127 -2.87 15.78 -3.18
CA GLU A 127 -2.77 16.51 -1.90
C GLU A 127 -3.91 17.52 -1.74
N GLN A 128 -4.08 18.41 -2.73
CA GLN A 128 -5.16 19.39 -2.72
C GLN A 128 -6.55 18.73 -2.59
N ARG A 129 -6.76 17.61 -3.30
CA ARG A 129 -8.05 16.89 -3.27
C ARG A 129 -8.33 16.22 -1.93
N LEU A 130 -7.28 15.83 -1.19
CA LEU A 130 -7.41 15.27 0.15
C LEU A 130 -7.64 16.35 1.21
N GLU A 131 -7.09 17.57 1.02
CA GLU A 131 -7.38 18.73 1.88
C GLU A 131 -8.84 19.20 1.77
N GLU A 132 -9.49 18.94 0.63
CA GLU A 132 -10.89 19.28 0.37
C GLU A 132 -11.91 18.25 0.93
N LEU A 133 -11.47 17.11 1.50
CA LEU A 133 -12.35 16.02 1.98
C LEU A 133 -12.88 16.23 3.40
#